data_AF-A0A3M2BIB3-F1
#
_entry.id   AF-A0A3M2BIB3-F1
#
_cell.length_a   1.000
_cell.length_b   1.000
_cell.length_c   1.000
_cell.angle_alpha   90.00
_cell.angle_beta   90.00
_cell.angle_gamma   90.00
#
_symmetry.space_group_name_H-M   'P 1'
#
loop_
_entity.id
_entity.type
_entity.pdbx_description
1 polymer ?
#
loop_
_entity_poly.entity_id
_entity_poly.type
_entity_poly.pdbx_seq_one_letter_code
_entity_poly.pdbx_strand_id
1 'polypeptide(L)' 'MAFRPPPTTDEDRRRLATYAGLCAGCAHLQVLRSRRSTFVRCGRADDEPGFERYPPLPVRECPGFERRG' A
#
# COMPACT_ATOMS: atom_id res chain seq x y z
N MET A 1 8.70 -7.06 -15.33
CA MET A 1 7.43 -7.70 -14.92
C MET A 1 7.08 -7.18 -13.53
N ALA A 2 6.06 -6.32 -13.41
CA ALA A 2 5.64 -5.83 -12.10
C ALA A 2 4.91 -6.95 -11.34
N PHE A 3 5.39 -7.30 -10.14
CA PHE A 3 4.66 -8.20 -9.27
C PHE A 3 3.33 -7.54 -8.89
N ARG A 4 2.20 -8.16 -9.30
CA ARG A 4 0.86 -7.79 -8.84
C ARG A 4 0.48 -8.74 -7.70
N PRO A 5 0.58 -8.31 -6.43
CA PRO A 5 0.07 -9.11 -5.34
C PRO A 5 -1.44 -9.31 -5.48
N PRO A 6 -1.99 -10.34 -4.80
CA PRO A 6 -3.43 -10.52 -4.74
C PRO A 6 -4.13 -9.27 -4.19
N PRO A 7 -5.41 -9.06 -4.53
CA PRO A 7 -6.16 -7.93 -4.00
C PRO A 7 -6.14 -7.94 -2.48
N THR A 8 -5.96 -6.76 -1.91
CA THR A 8 -6.06 -6.48 -0.48
C THR A 8 -7.40 -6.95 0.08
N THR A 9 -7.39 -7.78 1.12
CA THR A 9 -8.60 -8.22 1.81
C THR A 9 -8.82 -7.39 3.09
N ASP A 10 -10.02 -7.47 3.67
CA ASP A 10 -10.30 -6.83 4.96
C ASP A 10 -9.39 -7.35 6.08
N GLU A 11 -9.11 -8.66 6.06
CA GLU A 11 -8.23 -9.28 7.06
C GLU A 11 -6.85 -8.62 7.07
N ASP A 12 -6.24 -8.39 5.91
CA ASP A 12 -4.91 -7.80 5.93
C ASP A 12 -4.87 -6.29 6.10
N ARG A 13 -5.99 -5.60 5.91
CA ARG A 13 -6.17 -4.24 6.47
C ARG A 13 -6.18 -4.25 8.00
N ARG A 14 -6.82 -5.24 8.63
CA ARG A 14 -6.84 -5.39 10.10
C ARG A 14 -5.50 -5.81 10.69
N ARG A 15 -4.69 -6.56 9.93
CA ARG A 15 -3.36 -7.01 10.37
C ARG A 15 -2.28 -5.94 10.24
N LEU A 16 -2.58 -4.78 9.63
CA LEU A 16 -1.66 -3.64 9.66
C LEU A 16 -1.56 -3.12 11.10
N ALA A 17 -0.35 -2.73 11.50
CA ALA A 17 -0.12 -2.16 12.82
C ALA A 17 -0.90 -0.85 13.06
N THR A 18 -1.29 -0.16 11.98
CA THR A 18 -2.10 1.06 12.03
C THR A 18 -2.89 1.23 10.73
N TYR A 19 -3.81 2.20 10.69
CA TYR A 19 -4.62 2.49 9.51
C TYR A 19 -3.77 3.00 8.34
N ALA A 20 -4.12 2.59 7.11
CA ALA A 20 -3.34 2.93 5.93
C ALA A 20 -3.52 4.39 5.46
N GLY A 21 -4.56 5.09 5.93
CA GLY A 21 -4.88 6.46 5.50
C GLY A 21 -5.34 6.52 4.05
N LEU A 22 -4.85 7.50 3.29
CA LEU A 22 -5.15 7.64 1.85
C LEU A 22 -4.85 6.37 1.07
N CYS A 23 -3.77 5.67 1.42
CA CYS A 23 -3.41 4.43 0.75
C CYS A 23 -4.51 3.36 0.82
N ALA A 24 -5.41 3.36 1.82
CA ALA A 24 -6.49 2.38 1.94
C ALA A 24 -7.42 2.32 0.71
N GLY A 25 -7.60 3.46 0.03
CA GLY A 25 -8.40 3.61 -1.18
C GLY A 25 -7.58 3.73 -2.46
N CYS A 26 -6.25 3.53 -2.41
CA CYS A 26 -5.37 3.74 -3.56
C CYS A 26 -5.37 2.51 -4.49
N ALA A 27 -5.42 2.73 -5.81
CA ALA A 27 -5.34 1.69 -6.84
C ALA A 27 -3.95 1.01 -6.85
N HIS A 28 -2.91 1.74 -6.48
CA HIS A 28 -1.54 1.22 -6.39
C HIS A 28 -1.19 0.57 -5.05
N LEU A 29 -2.11 0.58 -4.08
CA LEU A 29 -1.85 -0.04 -2.78
C LEU A 29 -1.69 -1.55 -2.92
N GLN A 30 -0.57 -2.04 -2.42
CA GLN A 30 -0.30 -3.45 -2.26
C GLN A 30 -0.08 -3.76 -0.78
N VAL A 31 -0.76 -4.77 -0.23
CA VAL A 31 -0.46 -5.25 1.12
C VAL A 31 0.34 -6.53 1.02
N LEU A 32 1.50 -6.53 1.67
CA LEU A 32 2.40 -7.66 1.74
C LEU A 32 2.29 -8.27 3.14
N ARG A 33 2.05 -9.58 3.14
CA ARG A 33 1.95 -10.39 4.36
C ARG A 33 3.26 -11.13 4.54
N SER A 34 3.85 -11.02 5.73
CA SER A 34 4.96 -11.88 6.15
C SER A 34 4.57 -12.70 7.37
N ARG A 35 5.39 -13.67 7.77
CA ARG A 35 5.15 -14.45 9.00
C ARG A 35 5.08 -13.60 10.28
N ARG A 36 5.72 -12.43 10.29
CA ARG A 36 5.87 -11.59 11.49
C ARG A 36 5.05 -10.31 11.45
N SER A 37 4.77 -9.78 10.26
CA SER A 37 4.12 -8.48 10.11
C SER A 37 3.44 -8.34 8.75
N THR A 38 2.45 -7.47 8.70
CA THR A 38 1.79 -7.05 7.46
C THR A 38 2.17 -5.60 7.19
N PHE A 39 2.57 -5.29 5.96
CA PHE A 39 3.01 -3.95 5.59
C PHE A 39 2.45 -3.55 4.23
N VAL A 40 2.33 -2.24 4.03
CA VAL A 40 1.90 -1.66 2.76
C VAL A 40 3.10 -1.41 1.85
N ARG A 41 2.87 -1.54 0.55
CA ARG A 41 3.83 -1.20 -0.50
C ARG A 41 3.13 -0.34 -1.54
N CYS A 42 3.81 0.71 -1.96
CA CYS A 42 3.38 1.51 -3.09
C CYS A 42 3.85 0.84 -4.38
N GLY A 43 2.93 0.34 -5.21
CA GLY A 43 3.29 -0.20 -6.52
C GLY A 43 3.89 0.84 -7.46
N ARG A 44 3.50 2.11 -7.30
CA ARG A 44 3.97 3.24 -8.12
C ARG A 44 5.45 3.57 -7.92
N ALA A 45 5.99 3.26 -6.74
CA ALA A 45 7.41 3.42 -6.43
C ALA A 45 8.33 2.48 -7.23
N ASP A 46 7.77 1.49 -7.94
CA ASP A 46 8.56 0.64 -8.83
C ASP A 46 8.90 1.34 -10.16
N ASP A 47 8.00 2.18 -10.65
CA ASP A 47 8.16 2.92 -11.92
C ASP A 47 8.67 4.34 -11.68
N GLU A 48 8.28 4.97 -10.56
CA GLU A 48 8.59 6.35 -10.23
C GLU A 48 9.41 6.45 -8.92
N PRO A 49 10.72 6.74 -8.98
CA PRO A 49 11.60 6.77 -7.81
C PRO A 49 11.29 7.92 -6.82
N GLY A 50 10.40 8.85 -7.18
CA GLY A 50 9.91 9.90 -6.29
C GLY A 50 8.92 9.41 -5.23
N PHE A 51 8.43 8.16 -5.33
CA PHE A 51 7.51 7.58 -4.35
C PHE A 51 8.23 6.64 -3.39
N GLU A 52 7.85 6.71 -2.11
CA GLU A 52 8.32 5.76 -1.12
C GLU A 52 7.71 4.37 -1.37
N ARG A 53 8.56 3.36 -1.57
CA ARG A 53 8.12 1.98 -1.78
C ARG A 53 7.39 1.41 -0.57
N TYR A 54 7.78 1.82 0.63
CA TYR A 54 7.17 1.42 1.91
C TYR A 54 6.81 2.69 2.69
N PRO A 55 5.69 3.35 2.35
CA PRO A 55 5.34 4.62 2.96
C PRO A 55 5.02 4.41 4.46
N PRO A 56 5.43 5.35 5.34
CA PRO A 56 5.08 5.29 6.75
C PRO A 56 3.56 5.45 6.89
N LEU A 57 2.95 4.57 7.68
CA LEU A 57 1.53 4.66 7.97
C LEU A 57 1.29 5.48 9.24
N PRO A 58 0.23 6.30 9.29
CA PRO A 58 -0.80 6.49 8.26
C PRO A 58 -0.42 7.51 7.17
N VAL A 59 -0.69 7.20 5.90
CA VAL A 59 -0.46 8.15 4.80
C VAL A 59 -1.55 9.22 4.80
N ARG A 60 -1.19 10.46 5.11
CA ARG A 60 -2.12 11.60 5.12
C ARG A 60 -2.13 12.38 3.82
N GLU A 61 -1.01 12.39 3.11
CA GLU A 61 -0.83 13.12 1.86
C GLU A 61 -0.04 12.23 0.89
N CYS A 62 -0.51 12.13 -0.35
CA CYS A 62 0.17 11.37 -1.40
C CYS A 62 -0.12 12.02 -2.75
N PRO A 63 0.88 12.64 -3.41
CA PRO A 63 0.67 13.31 -4.69
C PRO A 63 0.31 12.33 -5.82
N GLY A 64 0.59 11.05 -5.63
CA GLY A 64 0.29 9.99 -6.57
C GLY A 64 -0.88 9.10 -6.19
N PHE A 65 -1.75 9.57 -5.29
CA PHE A 65 -2.95 8.85 -4.91
C PHE A 65 -3.92 8.73 -6.09
N GLU A 66 -4.24 7.49 -6.46
CA GLU A 66 -5.25 7.18 -7.45
C GLU A 66 -6.38 6.42 -6.76
N ARG A 67 -7.60 6.96 -6.75
CA ARG A 67 -8.73 6.30 -6.09
C ARG A 67 -9.10 5.03 -6.85
N ARG A 68 -9.10 3.89 -6.16
CA ARG A 68 -9.61 2.63 -6.69
C ARG A 68 -11.12 2.78 -6.94
N GLY A 69 -11.51 2.75 -8.21
CA GLY A 69 -12.89 2.74 -8.67
C GLY A 69 -13.58 1.40 -8.43
#